data_AF-A0A4Q3EPS0-F1
#
_entry.id   AF-A0A4Q3EPS0-F1
#
_cell.length_a   1.000
_cell.length_b   1.000
_cell.length_c   1.000
_cell.angle_alpha   90.00
_cell.angle_beta   90.00
_cell.angle_gamma   90.00
#
_symmetry.space_group_name_H-M   'P 1'
#
loop_
_entity.id
_entity.type
_entity.pdbx_description
1 polymer ?
#
loop_
_entity_poly.entity_id
_entity_poly.type
_entity_poly.pdbx_seq_one_letter_code
_entity_poly.pdbx_strand_id
1 'polypeptide(L)'
;PITAGIWDWSFEKLNQYQITHSDVITYHDYEEPAMHLRVIQLLKTFGRPLICTEYMARVRNSRFSNIMPLLKKENVGAINWGFVAGKTNTIYAWDTPMVNGGEPLEWFHEIFKADGTPYRQDEVDLIKKLNGMK
;
A
#
# COMPACT_ATOMS: atom_id res chain seq x y z
N PRO A 1 -1.29 -21.58 -7.15
CA PRO A 1 -2.22 -20.99 -6.16
C PRO A 1 -3.05 -19.92 -6.86
N ILE A 2 -4.19 -19.49 -6.31
CA ILE A 2 -4.92 -18.35 -6.91
C ILE A 2 -4.01 -17.11 -6.94
N THR A 3 -3.28 -16.88 -5.86
CA THR A 3 -2.22 -15.86 -5.78
C THR A 3 -1.20 -16.16 -4.69
N ALA A 4 0.00 -15.57 -4.79
CA ALA A 4 1.00 -15.47 -3.73
C ALA A 4 1.74 -14.11 -3.83
N GLY A 5 1.89 -13.41 -2.71
CA GLY A 5 2.38 -12.02 -2.65
C GLY A 5 3.88 -11.88 -2.84
N ILE A 6 4.30 -11.05 -3.79
CA ILE A 6 5.68 -10.58 -3.95
C ILE A 6 5.89 -9.40 -3.00
N TRP A 7 6.86 -9.48 -2.11
CA TRP A 7 7.08 -8.43 -1.11
C TRP A 7 8.56 -8.07 -0.89
N ASP A 8 9.48 -8.88 -1.41
CA ASP A 8 10.92 -8.63 -1.34
C ASP A 8 11.59 -9.07 -2.65
N TRP A 9 12.23 -8.12 -3.33
CA TRP A 9 12.88 -8.35 -4.62
C TRP A 9 14.12 -9.26 -4.52
N SER A 10 14.70 -9.43 -3.33
CA SER A 10 15.86 -10.30 -3.11
C SER A 10 15.53 -11.79 -3.22
N PHE A 11 14.25 -12.19 -3.10
CA PHE A 11 13.83 -13.58 -3.24
C PHE A 11 13.58 -13.99 -4.69
N GLU A 12 14.55 -13.78 -5.58
CA GLU A 12 14.41 -13.97 -7.04
C GLU A 12 13.71 -15.28 -7.45
N LYS A 13 14.15 -16.42 -6.90
CA LYS A 13 13.56 -17.74 -7.20
C LYS A 13 12.11 -17.84 -6.72
N LEU A 14 11.81 -17.27 -5.54
CA LEU A 14 10.46 -17.26 -5.00
C LEU A 14 9.57 -16.33 -5.84
N ASN A 15 10.04 -15.12 -6.16
CA ASN A 15 9.32 -14.14 -6.97
C ASN A 15 8.98 -14.73 -8.34
N GLN A 16 9.93 -15.39 -9.00
CA GLN A 16 9.69 -16.09 -10.26
C GLN A 16 8.61 -17.15 -10.11
N TYR A 17 8.65 -17.95 -9.04
CA TYR A 17 7.63 -18.97 -8.78
C TYR A 17 6.25 -18.34 -8.54
N GLN A 18 6.17 -17.33 -7.67
CA GLN A 18 4.94 -16.61 -7.33
C GLN A 18 4.29 -15.98 -8.56
N ILE A 19 5.08 -15.33 -9.42
CA ILE A 19 4.58 -14.70 -10.66
C ILE A 19 4.07 -15.76 -11.64
N THR A 20 4.83 -16.82 -11.87
CA THR A 20 4.52 -17.81 -12.93
C THR A 20 3.45 -18.82 -12.54
N HIS A 21 3.14 -18.97 -11.25
CA HIS A 21 2.17 -19.95 -10.72
C HIS A 21 0.94 -19.31 -10.05
N SER A 22 0.70 -18.02 -10.29
CA SER A 22 -0.48 -17.30 -9.81
C SER A 22 -1.41 -16.90 -10.96
N ASP A 23 -2.72 -17.06 -10.75
CA ASP A 23 -3.74 -16.60 -11.70
C ASP A 23 -3.94 -15.08 -11.64
N VAL A 24 -3.78 -14.51 -10.44
CA VAL A 24 -3.72 -13.07 -10.15
C VAL A 24 -2.40 -12.79 -9.47
N ILE A 25 -1.67 -11.77 -9.92
CA ILE A 25 -0.40 -11.40 -9.27
C ILE A 25 -0.71 -10.42 -8.13
N THR A 26 -0.33 -10.79 -6.90
CA THR A 26 -0.36 -9.88 -5.74
C THR A 26 1.03 -9.42 -5.37
N TYR A 27 1.16 -8.16 -4.93
CA TYR A 27 2.45 -7.59 -4.56
C TYR A 27 2.31 -6.47 -3.51
N HIS A 28 3.40 -6.21 -2.79
CA HIS A 28 3.51 -5.12 -1.83
C HIS A 28 4.42 -4.05 -2.43
N ASP A 29 4.09 -2.78 -2.24
CA ASP A 29 4.94 -1.69 -2.70
C ASP A 29 4.71 -0.42 -1.88
N TYR A 30 5.75 0.01 -1.19
CA TYR A 30 5.76 1.17 -0.30
C TYR A 30 6.64 2.30 -0.83
N GLU A 31 7.06 2.20 -2.09
CA GLU A 31 7.91 3.19 -2.74
C GLU A 31 7.08 4.38 -3.25
N GLU A 32 7.79 5.44 -3.65
CA GLU A 32 7.17 6.61 -4.25
C GLU A 32 6.62 6.34 -5.67
N PRO A 33 5.77 7.20 -6.24
CA PRO A 33 5.01 6.89 -7.45
C PRO A 33 5.84 6.46 -8.67
N ALA A 34 7.03 7.04 -8.87
CA ALA A 34 7.87 6.71 -10.01
C ALA A 34 8.40 5.27 -9.94
N MET A 35 8.76 4.80 -8.74
CA MET A 35 9.23 3.44 -8.51
C MET A 35 8.07 2.45 -8.54
N HIS A 36 6.96 2.77 -7.89
CA HIS A 36 5.76 1.92 -7.90
C HIS A 36 5.23 1.70 -9.33
N LEU A 37 5.25 2.75 -10.18
CA LEU A 37 4.88 2.61 -11.58
C LEU A 37 5.79 1.63 -12.34
N ARG A 38 7.11 1.61 -12.06
CA ARG A 38 8.03 0.65 -12.69
C ARG A 38 7.68 -0.78 -12.33
N VAL A 39 7.37 -1.02 -11.05
CA VAL A 39 6.92 -2.34 -10.56
C VAL A 39 5.63 -2.76 -11.27
N ILE A 40 4.64 -1.87 -11.34
CA ILE A 40 3.38 -2.14 -12.05
C ILE A 40 3.64 -2.50 -13.51
N GLN A 41 4.46 -1.72 -14.22
CA GLN A 41 4.77 -1.95 -15.62
C GLN A 41 5.48 -3.29 -15.84
N LEU A 42 6.42 -3.65 -14.97
CA LEU A 42 7.08 -4.95 -14.99
C LEU A 42 6.07 -6.09 -14.80
N LEU A 43 5.25 -6.03 -13.76
CA LEU A 43 4.30 -7.10 -13.45
C LEU A 43 3.20 -7.24 -14.52
N LYS A 44 2.81 -6.15 -15.16
CA LYS A 44 1.86 -6.18 -16.29
C LYS A 44 2.36 -6.98 -17.49
N THR A 45 3.68 -7.10 -17.69
CA THR A 45 4.24 -7.88 -18.81
C THR A 45 3.84 -9.36 -18.79
N PHE A 46 3.48 -9.89 -17.61
CA PHE A 46 3.03 -11.27 -17.45
C PHE A 46 1.57 -11.49 -17.86
N GLY A 47 0.83 -10.43 -18.23
CA GLY A 47 -0.52 -10.55 -18.77
C GLY A 47 -1.58 -11.05 -17.76
N ARG A 48 -1.33 -10.89 -16.46
CA ARG A 48 -2.24 -11.29 -15.38
C ARG A 48 -2.83 -10.07 -14.66
N PRO A 49 -4.05 -10.17 -14.09
CA PRO A 49 -4.58 -9.13 -13.22
C PRO A 49 -3.66 -8.86 -12.03
N LEU A 50 -3.60 -7.60 -11.58
CA LEU A 50 -2.75 -7.16 -10.48
C LEU A 50 -3.58 -6.68 -9.29
N ILE A 51 -3.15 -7.05 -8.08
CA ILE A 51 -3.65 -6.48 -6.82
C ILE A 51 -2.45 -6.09 -5.94
N CYS A 52 -2.32 -4.82 -5.62
CA CYS A 52 -1.37 -4.34 -4.63
C CYS A 52 -1.98 -4.55 -3.24
N THR A 53 -1.49 -5.55 -2.50
CA THR A 53 -2.10 -5.99 -1.24
C THR A 53 -1.65 -5.18 -0.04
N GLU A 54 -0.51 -4.49 -0.16
CA GLU A 54 -0.03 -3.52 0.81
C GLU A 54 0.68 -2.38 0.08
N TYR A 55 0.32 -1.15 0.44
CA TYR A 55 0.92 0.07 -0.07
C TYR A 55 0.77 1.19 0.97
N MET A 56 1.32 2.37 0.64
CA MET A 56 1.25 3.59 1.43
C MET A 56 2.18 3.56 2.65
N ALA A 57 3.13 4.48 2.65
CA ALA A 57 4.15 4.73 3.66
C ALA A 57 4.46 6.23 3.60
N ARG A 58 3.70 7.05 4.37
CA ARG A 58 3.70 8.52 4.17
C ARG A 58 5.10 9.15 4.20
N VAL A 59 5.94 8.69 5.12
CA VAL A 59 7.34 9.15 5.29
C VAL A 59 8.25 8.80 4.11
N ARG A 60 7.84 7.86 3.23
CA ARG A 60 8.53 7.46 2.01
C ARG A 60 7.91 8.07 0.75
N ASN A 61 7.06 9.09 0.89
CA ASN A 61 6.31 9.72 -0.20
C ASN A 61 5.33 8.76 -0.92
N SER A 62 5.01 7.62 -0.31
CA SER A 62 3.94 6.73 -0.77
C SER A 62 2.67 7.11 -0.02
N ARG A 63 1.76 7.86 -0.66
CA ARG A 63 0.59 8.50 -0.03
C ARG A 63 -0.69 8.11 -0.76
N PHE A 64 -1.85 8.23 -0.10
CA PHE A 64 -3.12 8.04 -0.80
C PHE A 64 -3.30 9.00 -1.98
N SER A 65 -2.86 10.25 -1.82
CA SER A 65 -2.97 11.32 -2.83
C SER A 65 -2.20 11.07 -4.12
N ASN A 66 -1.17 10.23 -4.10
CA ASN A 66 -0.34 9.97 -5.28
C ASN A 66 -0.38 8.49 -5.73
N ILE A 67 -0.48 7.52 -4.81
CA ILE A 67 -0.51 6.10 -5.14
C ILE A 67 -1.90 5.63 -5.56
N MET A 68 -2.98 6.01 -4.87
CA MET A 68 -4.31 5.51 -5.26
C MET A 68 -4.74 5.96 -6.67
N PRO A 69 -4.53 7.23 -7.10
CA PRO A 69 -4.78 7.63 -8.48
C PRO A 69 -3.94 6.86 -9.50
N LEU A 70 -2.67 6.58 -9.16
CA LEU A 70 -1.77 5.75 -9.98
C LEU A 70 -2.33 4.34 -10.14
N LEU A 71 -2.62 3.64 -9.04
CA LEU A 71 -3.18 2.29 -9.05
C LEU A 71 -4.49 2.23 -9.86
N LYS A 72 -5.39 3.19 -9.65
CA LYS A 72 -6.64 3.29 -10.40
C LYS A 72 -6.42 3.51 -11.90
N LYS A 73 -5.52 4.43 -12.29
CA LYS A 73 -5.16 4.68 -13.68
C LYS A 73 -4.61 3.42 -14.35
N GLU A 74 -3.80 2.66 -13.62
CA GLU A 74 -3.19 1.43 -14.10
C GLU A 74 -4.12 0.20 -13.98
N ASN A 75 -5.37 0.37 -13.53
CA ASN A 75 -6.34 -0.71 -13.32
C ASN A 75 -5.80 -1.83 -12.39
N VAL A 76 -5.16 -1.43 -11.30
CA VAL A 76 -4.62 -2.31 -10.26
C VAL A 76 -5.54 -2.27 -9.04
N GLY A 77 -5.96 -3.44 -8.55
CA GLY A 77 -6.71 -3.54 -7.29
C GLY A 77 -5.81 -3.15 -6.10
N ALA A 78 -6.38 -2.64 -5.02
CA ALA A 78 -5.58 -2.16 -3.89
C ALA A 78 -6.22 -2.54 -2.55
N ILE A 79 -5.42 -3.08 -1.63
CA ILE A 79 -5.78 -3.30 -0.23
C ILE A 79 -4.82 -2.48 0.62
N ASN A 80 -5.36 -1.68 1.53
CA ASN A 80 -4.52 -0.79 2.34
C ASN A 80 -4.02 -1.55 3.58
N TRP A 81 -2.77 -1.28 3.95
CA TRP A 81 -2.19 -1.75 5.22
C TRP A 81 -2.47 -0.71 6.30
N GLY A 82 -2.89 -1.14 7.50
CA GLY A 82 -3.34 -0.27 8.60
C GLY A 82 -4.76 0.28 8.40
N PHE A 83 -5.47 0.67 9.47
CA PHE A 83 -6.80 1.27 9.32
C PHE A 83 -7.13 2.23 10.46
N VAL A 84 -7.14 1.72 11.69
CA VAL A 84 -7.48 2.46 12.92
C VAL A 84 -6.32 2.36 13.91
N ALA A 85 -6.02 3.47 14.58
CA ALA A 85 -5.04 3.53 15.66
C ALA A 85 -5.37 2.65 16.85
N GLY A 86 -4.40 1.81 17.20
CA GLY A 86 -4.51 0.86 18.29
C GLY A 86 -3.68 -0.39 18.04
N LYS A 87 -4.35 -1.55 17.95
CA LYS A 87 -3.75 -2.88 18.15
C LYS A 87 -2.52 -3.17 17.28
N THR A 88 -2.50 -2.75 16.02
CA THR A 88 -1.40 -3.05 15.09
C THR A 88 -0.25 -2.06 15.16
N ASN A 89 -0.43 -0.91 15.86
CA ASN A 89 0.58 0.12 16.05
C ASN A 89 1.25 0.56 14.73
N THR A 90 0.45 0.70 13.69
CA THR A 90 0.93 1.04 12.33
C THR A 90 0.95 2.55 12.07
N ILE A 91 0.74 3.40 13.08
CA ILE A 91 1.14 4.81 13.03
C ILE A 91 2.66 4.98 13.00
N TYR A 92 3.42 4.03 13.57
CA TYR A 92 4.87 4.14 13.71
C TYR A 92 5.59 3.60 12.47
N ALA A 93 6.59 4.33 11.99
CA ALA A 93 7.43 3.89 10.88
C ALA A 93 8.40 2.78 11.34
N TRP A 94 8.62 1.77 10.49
CA TRP A 94 9.49 0.62 10.80
C TRP A 94 10.89 1.03 11.27
N ASP A 95 11.47 2.04 10.62
CA ASP A 95 12.86 2.47 10.81
C ASP A 95 13.00 3.63 11.80
N THR A 96 11.92 4.05 12.45
CA THR A 96 11.91 5.20 13.40
C THR A 96 11.11 4.85 14.66
N PRO A 97 11.63 3.93 15.49
CA PRO A 97 10.95 3.52 16.72
C PRO A 97 10.85 4.69 17.72
N MET A 98 9.65 4.87 18.29
CA MET A 98 9.38 5.91 19.28
C MET A 98 9.65 5.39 20.69
N VAL A 99 10.80 5.76 21.27
CA VAL A 99 11.28 5.28 22.58
C VAL A 99 10.26 5.49 23.70
N ASN A 100 9.51 6.60 23.66
CA ASN A 100 8.51 6.95 24.67
C ASN A 100 7.08 6.57 24.29
N GLY A 101 6.86 5.92 23.13
CA GLY A 101 5.53 5.60 22.63
C GLY A 101 4.65 6.83 22.33
N GLY A 102 5.26 8.02 22.19
CA GLY A 102 4.55 9.23 21.80
C GLY A 102 4.11 9.19 20.34
N GLU A 103 3.08 9.96 20.00
CA GLU A 103 2.57 10.06 18.63
C GLU A 103 3.65 10.59 17.67
N PRO A 104 3.87 9.96 16.50
CA PRO A 104 4.86 10.41 15.53
C PRO A 104 4.42 11.72 14.85
N LEU A 105 5.39 12.50 14.36
CA LEU A 105 5.12 13.74 13.62
C LEU A 105 4.23 13.53 12.38
N GLU A 106 4.39 12.39 11.73
CA GLU A 106 3.52 11.95 10.64
C GLU A 106 3.22 10.46 10.81
N TRP A 107 1.94 10.10 10.74
CA TRP A 107 1.51 8.71 10.82
C TRP A 107 1.93 7.91 9.60
N PHE A 108 2.36 6.68 9.84
CA PHE A 108 2.88 5.83 8.79
C PHE A 108 1.77 5.24 7.89
N HIS A 109 0.88 4.41 8.44
CA HIS A 109 -0.13 3.68 7.64
C HIS A 109 -1.59 3.99 7.97
N GLU A 110 -1.91 4.35 9.21
CA GLU A 110 -3.31 4.37 9.65
C GLU A 110 -4.09 5.60 9.14
N ILE A 111 -5.42 5.45 9.12
CA ILE A 111 -6.36 6.41 8.51
C ILE A 111 -7.20 7.09 9.60
N PHE A 112 -7.60 6.33 10.63
CA PHE A 112 -8.49 6.80 11.69
C PHE A 112 -7.82 6.71 13.06
N LYS A 113 -8.17 7.64 13.94
CA LYS A 113 -7.89 7.57 15.37
C LYS A 113 -8.75 6.51 16.03
N ALA A 114 -8.42 6.15 17.26
CA ALA A 114 -9.14 5.12 18.03
C ALA A 114 -10.63 5.44 18.23
N ASP A 115 -11.02 6.72 18.21
CA ASP A 115 -12.40 7.20 18.31
C ASP A 115 -13.13 7.24 16.94
N GLY A 116 -12.47 6.83 15.86
CA GLY A 116 -13.01 6.84 14.50
C GLY A 116 -12.88 8.17 13.77
N THR A 117 -12.32 9.20 14.39
CA THR A 117 -12.05 10.46 13.69
C THR A 117 -10.93 10.28 12.67
N PRO A 118 -11.01 10.89 11.47
CA PRO A 118 -9.91 10.84 10.51
C PRO A 118 -8.63 11.46 11.07
N TYR A 119 -7.49 10.82 10.82
CA TYR A 119 -6.19 11.47 10.96
C TYR A 119 -6.08 12.66 9.98
N ARG A 120 -6.52 12.44 8.74
CA ARG A 120 -6.50 13.40 7.64
C ARG A 120 -7.79 13.33 6.83
N GLN A 121 -8.59 14.41 6.89
CA GLN A 121 -9.88 14.45 6.20
C GLN A 121 -9.72 14.42 4.67
N ASP A 122 -8.69 15.07 4.13
CA ASP A 122 -8.37 15.11 2.71
C ASP A 122 -8.13 13.71 2.12
N GLU A 123 -7.52 12.81 2.89
CA GLU A 123 -7.29 11.43 2.47
C GLU A 123 -8.59 10.61 2.45
N VAL A 124 -9.45 10.75 3.47
CA VAL A 124 -10.75 10.06 3.51
C VAL A 124 -11.64 10.51 2.36
N ASP A 125 -11.68 11.81 2.07
CA ASP A 125 -12.46 12.36 0.97
C ASP A 125 -11.97 11.84 -0.39
N LEU A 126 -10.64 11.75 -0.57
CA LEU A 126 -10.06 11.14 -1.76
C LEU A 126 -10.42 9.66 -1.91
N ILE A 127 -10.29 8.88 -0.83
CA ILE A 127 -10.60 7.44 -0.82
C ILE A 127 -12.07 7.23 -1.24
N LYS A 128 -13.00 8.00 -0.66
CA LYS A 128 -14.43 7.96 -1.03
C LYS A 128 -14.63 8.29 -2.51
N LYS A 129 -14.06 9.42 -2.98
CA LYS A 129 -14.16 9.86 -4.37
C LYS A 129 -13.65 8.79 -5.35
N LEU A 130 -12.51 8.17 -5.06
CA LEU A 130 -11.93 7.15 -5.93
C LEU A 130 -12.74 5.85 -5.94
N ASN A 131 -13.53 5.57 -4.90
CA ASN A 131 -14.44 4.43 -4.82
C ASN A 131 -15.89 4.76 -5.22
N GLY A 132 -16.14 5.93 -5.81
CA GLY A 132 -17.47 6.31 -6.30
C GLY A 132 -18.48 6.66 -5.20
N MET A 133 -18.01 6.85 -3.96
CA MET A 133 -18.83 7.36 -2.87
C MET A 133 -18.84 8.90 -2.92
N LYS A 134 -20.02 9.49 -2.73
CA LYS A 134 -20.20 10.93 -2.60
C LYS A 134 -19.86 11.40 -1.19
#